data_AF-A0A6S7ENJ0-F1
#
_entry.id   AF-A0A6S7ENJ0-F1
#
_cell.length_a   1.000
_cell.length_b   1.000
_cell.length_c   1.000
_cell.angle_alpha   90.00
_cell.angle_beta   90.00
_cell.angle_gamma   90.00
#
_symmetry.space_group_name_H-M   'P 1'
#
loop_
_entity.id
_entity.type
_entity.pdbx_description
1 polymer ?
#
loop_
_entity_poly.entity_id
_entity_poly.type
_entity_poly.pdbx_seq_one_letter_code
_entity_poly.pdbx_strand_id
1 'polypeptide(L)'
;MTTKHTPGPWAVRYDYVVQAPSFDDGRLVPVAQPYGVNSDGTDLFANARLIAAAPELLEALEGLLAVSVDTTSDELLAMMAARASIAKAKGEQQ
;
A
#
# COMPACT_ATOMS: atom_id res chain seq x y z
N MET A 1 13.84 8.69 -15.27
CA MET A 1 12.69 7.77 -15.20
C MET A 1 11.96 8.08 -13.92
N THR A 2 10.67 8.43 -13.95
CA THR A 2 9.85 8.46 -12.74
C THR A 2 9.53 7.00 -12.39
N THR A 3 10.37 6.38 -11.57
CA THR A 3 10.07 5.05 -11.05
C THR A 3 8.87 5.19 -10.12
N LYS A 4 7.69 4.76 -10.60
CA LYS A 4 6.51 4.54 -9.75
C LYS A 4 6.76 3.34 -8.84
N HIS A 5 5.90 3.15 -7.83
CA HIS A 5 5.86 1.91 -7.06
C HIS A 5 5.60 0.70 -7.96
N THR A 6 6.03 -0.49 -7.53
CA THR A 6 5.73 -1.76 -8.22
C THR A 6 4.22 -1.89 -8.43
N PRO A 7 3.71 -2.15 -9.63
CA PRO A 7 2.28 -2.35 -9.82
C PRO A 7 1.77 -3.54 -8.99
N GLY A 8 0.59 -3.38 -8.39
CA GLY A 8 -0.14 -4.48 -7.76
C GLY A 8 -0.75 -5.44 -8.79
N PRO A 9 -1.42 -6.52 -8.35
CA PRO A 9 -1.66 -6.88 -6.95
C PRO A 9 -0.42 -7.49 -6.29
N TRP A 10 -0.31 -7.32 -4.96
CA TRP A 10 0.73 -7.95 -4.14
C TRP A 10 0.12 -9.00 -3.22
N ALA A 11 0.95 -9.93 -2.74
CA ALA A 11 0.52 -10.97 -1.83
C ALA A 11 1.59 -11.29 -0.79
N VAL A 12 1.16 -11.78 0.37
CA VAL A 12 2.06 -12.33 1.40
C VAL A 12 2.40 -13.77 1.07
N ARG A 13 3.69 -14.12 1.09
CA ARG A 13 4.19 -15.49 1.00
C ARG A 13 5.36 -15.66 1.94
N TYR A 14 5.25 -16.65 2.83
CA TYR A 14 6.19 -16.80 3.94
C TYR A 14 6.30 -15.46 4.69
N ASP A 15 7.50 -14.94 4.85
CA ASP A 15 7.84 -13.65 5.43
C ASP A 15 8.02 -12.52 4.39
N TYR A 16 7.65 -12.73 3.13
CA TYR A 16 7.79 -11.75 2.04
C TYR A 16 6.44 -11.20 1.57
N VAL A 17 6.50 -9.97 1.05
CA VAL A 17 5.51 -9.41 0.13
C VAL A 17 6.05 -9.56 -1.28
N VAL A 18 5.25 -10.10 -2.19
CA VAL A 18 5.67 -10.41 -3.56
C VAL A 18 4.59 -10.00 -4.56
N GLN A 19 4.95 -9.87 -5.84
CA GLN A 19 3.99 -9.60 -6.91
C GLN A 19 3.09 -10.83 -7.13
N ALA A 20 1.77 -10.69 -7.01
CA ALA A 20 0.87 -11.84 -7.05
C ALA A 20 0.84 -12.57 -8.41
N PRO A 21 0.88 -11.89 -9.57
CA PRO A 21 0.99 -12.57 -10.88
C PRO A 21 2.24 -13.45 -11.05
N SER A 22 3.29 -13.20 -10.26
CA SER A 22 4.55 -13.96 -10.31
C SER A 22 4.44 -15.39 -9.74
N PHE A 23 3.25 -15.81 -9.31
CA PHE A 23 3.02 -17.20 -8.95
C PHE A 23 2.64 -18.06 -10.14
N ASP A 24 1.94 -17.49 -11.11
CA ASP A 24 1.41 -18.23 -12.26
C ASP A 24 2.53 -18.70 -13.20
N ASP A 25 3.68 -18.02 -13.16
CA ASP A 25 4.91 -18.35 -13.90
C ASP A 25 5.96 -19.09 -13.05
N GLY A 26 5.65 -19.41 -11.79
CA GLY A 26 6.56 -20.09 -10.86
C GLY A 26 7.75 -19.23 -10.39
N ARG A 27 7.71 -17.90 -10.56
CA ARG A 27 8.81 -17.00 -10.23
C ARG A 27 8.45 -16.07 -9.07
N LEU A 28 9.00 -16.28 -7.88
CA LEU A 28 8.85 -15.29 -6.80
C LEU A 28 9.52 -13.95 -7.13
N VAL A 29 8.72 -12.91 -7.38
CA VAL A 29 9.20 -11.53 -7.54
C VAL A 29 8.98 -10.75 -6.22
N PRO A 30 10.02 -10.61 -5.37
CA PRO A 30 9.91 -9.92 -4.09
C PRO A 30 9.68 -8.42 -4.26
N VAL A 31 8.77 -7.87 -3.45
CA VAL A 31 8.44 -6.44 -3.34
C VAL A 31 8.99 -5.87 -2.04
N ALA A 32 8.81 -6.58 -0.93
CA ALA A 32 9.33 -6.19 0.38
C ALA A 32 9.56 -7.40 1.28
N GLN A 33 10.50 -7.28 2.22
CA GLN A 33 10.65 -8.18 3.36
C GLN A 33 10.43 -7.37 4.65
N PRO A 34 9.24 -7.42 5.25
CA PRO A 34 8.97 -6.75 6.51
C PRO A 34 9.73 -7.42 7.66
N TYR A 35 10.16 -6.60 8.61
CA TYR A 35 10.70 -7.06 9.88
C TYR A 35 9.76 -6.69 11.02
N GLY A 36 9.81 -7.51 12.08
CA GLY A 36 9.15 -7.28 13.35
C GLY A 36 10.15 -6.91 14.44
N VAL A 37 9.68 -6.21 15.47
CA VAL A 37 10.36 -5.99 16.74
C VAL A 37 10.01 -7.05 17.79
N ASN A 38 8.88 -7.76 17.62
CA ASN A 38 8.47 -8.83 18.51
C ASN A 38 9.20 -10.14 18.18
N SER A 39 9.64 -10.85 19.21
CA SER A 39 10.34 -12.13 19.07
C SER A 39 9.46 -13.28 18.56
N ASP A 40 8.13 -13.13 18.61
CA ASP A 40 7.16 -14.11 18.15
C ASP A 40 6.79 -13.95 16.65
N GLY A 41 7.30 -12.91 15.98
CA GLY A 41 7.05 -12.64 14.56
C GLY A 41 5.62 -12.23 14.22
N THR A 42 4.76 -11.94 15.19
CA THR A 42 3.35 -11.57 14.95
C THR A 42 3.20 -10.26 14.19
N ASP A 43 4.05 -9.30 14.49
CA ASP A 43 4.13 -7.99 13.85
C ASP A 43 4.73 -8.06 12.43
N LEU A 44 5.67 -8.98 12.17
CA LEU A 44 6.17 -9.25 10.82
C LEU A 44 5.01 -9.58 9.86
N PHE A 45 4.15 -10.53 10.25
CA PHE A 45 3.01 -10.91 9.39
C PHE A 45 1.96 -9.81 9.31
N ALA A 46 1.77 -9.01 10.36
CA ALA A 46 0.87 -7.86 10.33
C ALA A 46 1.38 -6.78 9.35
N ASN A 47 2.67 -6.46 9.41
CA ASN A 47 3.33 -5.53 8.50
C ASN A 47 3.26 -6.04 7.06
N ALA A 48 3.49 -7.35 6.84
CA ALA A 48 3.38 -7.96 5.51
C ALA A 48 1.97 -7.80 4.91
N ARG A 49 0.92 -8.05 5.71
CA ARG A 49 -0.47 -7.88 5.26
C ARG A 49 -0.78 -6.42 4.93
N LEU A 50 -0.34 -5.49 5.76
CA LEU A 50 -0.56 -4.06 5.53
C LEU A 50 0.13 -3.57 4.25
N ILE A 51 1.39 -3.96 4.05
CA ILE A 51 2.14 -3.60 2.84
C ILE A 51 1.51 -4.26 1.61
N ALA A 52 1.14 -5.54 1.67
CA ALA A 52 0.53 -6.24 0.54
C ALA A 52 -0.79 -5.60 0.07
N ALA A 53 -1.55 -4.99 0.98
CA ALA A 53 -2.79 -4.27 0.67
C ALA A 53 -2.57 -2.83 0.17
N ALA A 54 -1.33 -2.32 0.13
CA ALA A 54 -1.07 -0.92 -0.21
C ALA A 54 -1.59 -0.50 -1.62
N PRO A 55 -1.52 -1.34 -2.67
CA PRO A 55 -2.10 -1.01 -3.97
C PRO A 55 -3.62 -0.76 -3.88
N GLU A 56 -4.36 -1.64 -3.21
CA GLU A 56 -5.81 -1.56 -3.04
C GLU A 56 -6.20 -0.40 -2.11
N LEU A 57 -5.40 -0.14 -1.06
CA LEU A 57 -5.58 1.02 -0.18
C LEU A 57 -5.38 2.34 -0.95
N LEU A 58 -4.39 2.40 -1.84
CA LEU A 58 -4.15 3.57 -2.69
C LEU A 58 -5.33 3.80 -3.65
N GLU A 59 -5.79 2.76 -4.34
CA GLU A 59 -6.94 2.83 -5.24
C GLU A 59 -8.22 3.25 -4.48
N ALA A 60 -8.45 2.71 -3.29
CA ALA A 60 -9.60 3.08 -2.46
C ALA A 60 -9.56 4.56 -2.04
N LEU A 61 -8.40 5.08 -1.63
CA LEU A 61 -8.26 6.50 -1.28
C LEU A 61 -8.43 7.43 -2.49
N GLU A 62 -7.90 7.06 -3.65
CA GLU A 62 -8.13 7.80 -4.90
C GLU A 62 -9.62 7.79 -5.29
N GLY A 63 -10.28 6.65 -5.16
CA GLY A 63 -11.72 6.48 -5.37
C GLY A 63 -12.54 7.38 -4.44
N LEU A 64 -12.20 7.42 -3.14
CA LEU A 64 -12.87 8.29 -2.17
C LEU A 64 -12.73 9.78 -2.54
N LEU A 65 -11.57 10.20 -3.02
CA LEU A 65 -11.34 11.60 -3.42
C LEU A 65 -11.95 11.98 -4.76
N ALA A 66 -12.27 11.01 -5.62
CA ALA A 66 -12.93 11.23 -6.91
C ALA A 66 -14.43 11.50 -6.76
N VAL A 67 -15.04 11.12 -5.64
CA VAL A 67 -16.46 11.40 -5.37
C VAL A 67 -16.63 12.87 -4.99
N SER A 68 -17.50 13.59 -5.70
CA SER A 68 -17.90 14.95 -5.34
C SER A 68 -18.94 14.89 -4.22
N VAL A 69 -18.59 15.38 -3.03
CA VAL A 69 -19.49 15.49 -1.87
C VAL A 69 -19.46 16.90 -1.31
N ASP A 70 -20.62 17.44 -0.92
CA ASP A 70 -20.67 18.63 -0.07
C ASP A 70 -19.99 18.26 1.25
N THR A 71 -18.84 18.88 1.50
CA THR A 71 -17.89 18.44 2.52
C THR A 71 -17.99 19.33 3.75
N THR A 72 -18.16 18.74 4.92
CA THR A 72 -18.02 19.40 6.22
C THR A 72 -16.55 19.73 6.54
N SER A 73 -16.28 20.57 7.54
CA SER A 73 -14.91 20.90 7.93
C SER A 73 -14.07 19.68 8.32
N ASP A 74 -14.66 18.68 8.99
CA ASP A 74 -13.96 17.46 9.42
C ASP A 74 -13.64 16.55 8.23
N GLU A 75 -14.58 16.42 7.28
CA GLU A 75 -14.34 15.66 6.04
C GLU A 75 -13.27 16.34 5.18
N LEU A 76 -13.19 17.67 5.18
CA LEU A 76 -12.14 18.41 4.46
C LEU A 76 -10.75 18.07 5.01
N LEU A 77 -10.60 17.99 6.34
CA LEU A 77 -9.34 17.59 6.98
C LEU A 77 -8.97 16.14 6.61
N ALA A 78 -9.93 15.23 6.61
CA ALA A 78 -9.70 13.84 6.19
C ALA A 78 -9.27 13.75 4.71
N MET A 79 -9.91 14.51 3.82
CA MET A 79 -9.53 14.58 2.41
C MET A 79 -8.13 15.16 2.21
N MET A 80 -7.75 16.18 2.99
CA MET A 80 -6.39 16.73 2.97
C MET A 80 -5.36 15.68 3.40
N ALA A 81 -5.64 14.93 4.47
CA ALA A 81 -4.78 13.84 4.93
C ALA A 81 -4.65 12.71 3.89
N ALA A 82 -5.76 12.34 3.23
CA ALA A 82 -5.75 11.36 2.14
C ALA A 82 -4.89 11.83 0.96
N ARG A 83 -5.06 13.08 0.51
CA ARG A 83 -4.23 13.68 -0.56
C ARG A 83 -2.74 13.68 -0.21
N ALA A 84 -2.39 14.07 1.02
CA ALA A 84 -1.00 14.05 1.47
C ALA A 84 -0.41 12.63 1.49
N SER A 85 -1.20 11.66 1.94
CA SER A 85 -0.79 10.24 1.99
C SER A 85 -0.59 9.66 0.59
N ILE A 86 -1.46 9.99 -0.37
CA ILE A 86 -1.32 9.60 -1.79
C ILE A 86 -0.06 10.23 -2.40
N ALA A 87 0.15 11.54 -2.20
CA ALA A 87 1.33 12.23 -2.71
C ALA A 87 2.62 11.58 -2.18
N LYS A 88 2.66 11.25 -0.89
CA LYS A 88 3.77 10.51 -0.28
C LYS A 88 3.95 9.12 -0.90
N ALA A 89 2.86 8.35 -1.06
CA ALA A 89 2.92 7.00 -1.65
C ALA A 89 3.40 7.00 -3.11
N LYS A 90 3.10 8.06 -3.87
CA LYS A 90 3.57 8.25 -5.26
C LYS A 90 4.98 8.84 -5.36
N GLY A 91 5.60 9.22 -4.24
CA GLY A 91 6.91 9.88 -4.21
C GLY A 91 6.88 11.33 -4.69
N GLU A 92 5.73 11.99 -4.63
CA GLU A 92 5.53 13.39 -5.02
C GLU A 92 5.94 14.37 -3.90
N GLN A 93 6.10 13.87 -2.67
CA GLN A 93 6.65 14.59 -1.51
C GLN A 93 7.72 13.74 -0.82
N GLN A 94 8.86 14.36 -0.45
CA GLN A 94 9.95 13.74 0.31
C GLN A 94 9.83 14.05 1.81
#